data_AF-A0A533BHK8-F1
#
_entry.id   AF-A0A533BHK8-F1
#
_cell.length_a   1.000
_cell.length_b   1.000
_cell.length_c   1.000
_cell.angle_alpha   90.00
_cell.angle_beta   90.00
_cell.angle_gamma   90.00
#
_symmetry.space_group_name_H-M   'P 1'
#
loop_
_entity.id
_entity.type
_entity.pdbx_description
1 polymer ?
#
loop_
_entity_poly.entity_id
_entity_poly.type
_entity_poly.pdbx_seq_one_letter_code
_entity_poly.pdbx_strand_id
1 'polypeptide(L)'
;MESSAEIPVEEWERLEAGQTFPVTYLPDAPGSSRVQGSGEDAWIAVYVFLAIGAIFTLLGSGLAYSDLRVILRTIRVSRHGLPTEGTMVTVRPTGTSMNRVPQWRLSYRYRDHLGRTQEGASHLLSPEEASAWKAGDRGTVRFDRERPEISVWMGTT
;
A
#
# COMPACT_ATOMS: atom_id res chain seq x y z
N MET A 1 13.92 -29.18 -48.74
CA MET A 1 14.08 -28.49 -47.44
C MET A 1 13.03 -29.06 -46.52
N GLU A 2 13.47 -29.75 -45.47
CA GLU A 2 12.61 -30.41 -44.49
C GLU A 2 12.33 -29.39 -43.37
N SER A 3 11.06 -29.10 -43.10
CA SER A 3 10.63 -28.16 -42.07
C SER A 3 9.76 -28.92 -41.08
N SER A 4 10.19 -28.93 -39.82
CA SER A 4 9.46 -29.57 -38.72
C SER A 4 8.68 -28.49 -37.95
N ALA A 5 7.38 -28.72 -37.77
CA ALA A 5 6.53 -27.91 -36.88
C ALA A 5 6.03 -28.78 -35.73
N GLU A 6 6.02 -28.24 -34.52
CA GLU A 6 5.47 -28.92 -33.35
C GLU A 6 3.94 -28.81 -33.35
N ILE A 7 3.25 -29.95 -33.27
CA ILE A 7 1.79 -30.06 -33.24
C ILE A 7 1.41 -30.67 -31.87
N PRO A 8 0.36 -30.17 -31.18
CA PRO A 8 -0.17 -30.80 -29.98
C PRO A 8 -0.54 -32.27 -30.20
N VAL A 9 -0.29 -33.13 -29.21
CA VAL A 9 -0.43 -34.59 -29.33
C VAL A 9 -1.87 -35.00 -29.68
N GLU A 10 -2.85 -34.30 -29.13
CA GLU A 10 -4.27 -34.56 -29.34
C GLU A 10 -4.71 -34.24 -30.78
N GLU A 11 -4.02 -33.32 -31.44
CA GLU A 11 -4.26 -32.98 -32.85
C GLU A 11 -3.53 -33.97 -33.77
N TRP A 12 -2.32 -34.40 -33.40
CA TRP A 12 -1.61 -35.48 -34.10
C TRP A 12 -2.40 -36.80 -34.12
N GLU A 13 -2.98 -37.21 -33.00
CA GLU A 13 -3.76 -38.45 -32.88
C GLU A 13 -5.06 -38.44 -33.71
N ARG A 14 -5.55 -37.27 -34.10
CA ARG A 14 -6.76 -37.12 -34.92
C ARG A 14 -6.49 -37.13 -36.43
N LEU A 15 -5.23 -37.10 -36.85
CA LEU A 15 -4.86 -37.10 -38.27
C LEU A 15 -4.74 -38.52 -38.79
N GLU A 16 -5.48 -38.82 -39.87
CA GLU A 16 -5.31 -40.07 -40.61
C GLU A 16 -4.19 -39.94 -41.66
N ALA A 17 -3.48 -41.03 -41.93
CA ALA A 17 -2.40 -41.03 -42.92
C ALA A 17 -2.94 -40.68 -44.32
N GLY A 18 -2.46 -39.55 -44.86
CA GLY A 18 -2.89 -39.01 -46.16
C GLY A 18 -3.89 -37.85 -46.07
N GLN A 19 -4.33 -37.47 -44.87
CA GLN A 19 -5.22 -36.33 -44.67
C GLN A 19 -4.49 -35.01 -44.92
N THR A 20 -5.11 -34.12 -45.71
CA THR A 20 -4.57 -32.80 -46.01
C THR A 20 -4.84 -31.85 -44.84
N PHE A 21 -3.79 -31.20 -44.31
CA PHE A 21 -3.89 -30.27 -43.19
C PHE A 21 -3.55 -28.84 -43.63
N PRO A 22 -4.37 -27.83 -43.33
CA PRO A 22 -4.11 -26.46 -43.74
C PRO A 22 -2.94 -25.86 -42.94
N VAL A 23 -1.83 -25.58 -43.61
CA VAL A 23 -0.66 -24.89 -43.03
C VAL A 23 -0.66 -23.44 -43.50
N THR A 24 -0.65 -22.50 -42.55
CA THR A 24 -0.47 -21.08 -42.87
C THR A 24 1.03 -20.74 -42.81
N TYR A 25 1.57 -20.21 -43.91
CA TYR A 25 2.96 -19.77 -44.01
C TYR A 25 3.03 -18.26 -44.30
N LEU A 26 4.10 -17.60 -43.86
CA LEU A 26 4.41 -16.24 -44.32
C LEU A 26 5.00 -16.29 -45.74
N PRO A 27 4.47 -15.52 -46.72
CA PRO A 27 4.94 -15.54 -48.11
C PRO A 27 6.44 -15.22 -48.26
N ASP A 28 6.95 -14.28 -47.44
CA ASP A 28 8.33 -13.81 -47.51
C ASP A 28 9.32 -14.62 -46.63
N ALA A 29 8.80 -15.56 -45.84
CA ALA A 29 9.59 -16.40 -44.94
C ALA A 29 8.92 -17.79 -44.77
N PRO A 30 8.96 -18.65 -45.80
CA PRO A 30 8.27 -19.95 -45.79
C PRO A 30 8.80 -20.94 -44.74
N GLY A 31 9.96 -20.64 -44.13
CA GLY A 31 10.49 -21.38 -42.97
C GLY A 31 9.81 -21.01 -41.64
N SER A 32 8.98 -19.98 -41.60
CA SER A 32 8.11 -19.68 -40.46
C SER A 32 6.69 -20.13 -40.77
N SER A 33 6.39 -21.36 -40.36
CA SER A 33 5.04 -21.92 -40.34
C SER A 33 4.52 -21.88 -38.90
N ARG A 34 3.24 -21.56 -38.71
CA ARG A 34 2.58 -21.66 -37.40
C ARG A 34 1.33 -22.49 -37.57
N VAL A 35 1.20 -23.53 -36.75
CA VAL A 35 0.00 -24.37 -36.69
C VAL A 35 -1.12 -23.53 -36.08
N GLN A 36 -2.29 -23.53 -36.73
CA GLN A 36 -3.43 -22.71 -36.34
C GLN A 36 -4.06 -23.29 -35.05
N GLY A 37 -3.82 -22.65 -33.90
CA GLY A 37 -4.32 -23.11 -32.59
C GLY A 37 -3.51 -22.61 -31.39
N SER A 38 -2.26 -22.20 -31.59
CA SER A 38 -1.35 -21.74 -30.52
C SER A 38 -1.68 -20.35 -29.92
N GLY A 39 -2.92 -19.87 -30.08
CA GLY A 39 -3.38 -18.54 -29.65
C GLY A 39 -4.29 -18.55 -28.42
N GLU A 40 -4.91 -19.68 -28.08
CA GLU A 40 -5.84 -19.77 -26.95
C GLU A 40 -5.11 -19.70 -25.59
N ASP A 41 -3.95 -20.35 -25.47
CA ASP A 41 -3.10 -20.31 -24.27
C ASP A 41 -2.62 -18.90 -23.92
N ALA A 42 -2.41 -18.05 -24.93
CA ALA A 42 -1.96 -16.67 -24.74
C ALA A 42 -3.03 -15.80 -24.05
N TRP A 43 -4.32 -16.02 -24.37
CA TRP A 43 -5.41 -15.27 -23.75
C TRP A 43 -5.70 -15.74 -22.33
N ILE A 44 -5.55 -17.03 -22.03
CA ILE A 44 -5.67 -17.57 -20.67
C ILE A 44 -4.67 -16.89 -19.73
N ALA A 45 -3.40 -16.78 -20.16
CA ALA A 45 -2.38 -16.08 -19.39
C ALA A 45 -2.76 -14.61 -19.12
N VAL A 46 -3.28 -13.90 -20.12
CA VAL A 46 -3.74 -12.50 -19.98
C VAL A 46 -4.85 -12.39 -18.93
N TYR A 47 -5.87 -13.25 -18.97
CA TYR A 47 -6.95 -13.23 -17.99
C TYR A 47 -6.47 -13.55 -16.57
N VAL A 48 -5.55 -14.51 -16.43
CA VAL A 48 -4.95 -14.86 -15.13
C VAL A 48 -4.17 -13.67 -14.57
N PHE A 49 -3.32 -13.02 -15.35
CA PHE A 49 -2.57 -11.84 -14.89
C PHE A 49 -3.48 -10.66 -14.56
N LEU A 50 -4.54 -10.44 -15.33
CA LEU A 50 -5.53 -9.39 -15.05
C LEU A 50 -6.28 -9.66 -13.76
N ALA A 51 -6.71 -10.91 -13.53
CA ALA A 51 -7.38 -11.30 -12.29
C ALA A 51 -6.46 -11.12 -11.07
N ILE A 52 -5.21 -11.57 -11.17
CA ILE A 52 -4.21 -11.39 -10.12
C ILE A 52 -3.95 -9.90 -9.86
N GLY A 53 -3.73 -9.11 -10.92
CA GLY A 53 -3.52 -7.67 -10.82
C GLY A 53 -4.71 -6.94 -10.19
N ALA A 54 -5.94 -7.34 -10.52
CA ALA A 54 -7.14 -6.79 -9.91
C ALA A 54 -7.22 -7.10 -8.41
N ILE A 55 -6.90 -8.33 -8.00
CA ILE A 55 -6.85 -8.73 -6.58
C ILE A 55 -5.81 -7.88 -5.83
N PHE A 56 -4.58 -7.79 -6.35
CA PHE A 56 -3.54 -6.96 -5.74
C PHE A 56 -3.92 -5.48 -5.69
N THR A 57 -4.60 -4.96 -6.71
CA THR A 57 -5.09 -3.58 -6.74
C THR A 57 -6.16 -3.34 -5.68
N LEU A 58 -7.11 -4.26 -5.50
CA LEU A 58 -8.15 -4.16 -4.48
C LEU A 58 -7.54 -4.24 -3.07
N LEU A 59 -6.62 -5.18 -2.83
CA LEU A 59 -5.93 -5.30 -1.55
C LEU A 59 -5.08 -4.05 -1.26
N GLY A 60 -4.27 -3.62 -2.22
CA GLY A 60 -3.41 -2.44 -2.10
C GLY A 60 -4.20 -1.15 -1.88
N SER A 61 -5.29 -0.95 -2.63
CA SER A 61 -6.15 0.23 -2.47
C SER A 61 -6.86 0.25 -1.11
N GLY A 62 -7.32 -0.90 -0.60
CA GLY A 62 -7.91 -0.99 0.73
C GLY A 62 -6.96 -0.53 1.84
N LEU A 63 -5.70 -1.02 1.81
CA LEU A 63 -4.66 -0.63 2.76
C LEU A 63 -4.26 0.85 2.62
N ALA A 64 -4.03 1.31 1.40
CA ALA A 64 -3.68 2.72 1.14
C ALA A 64 -4.79 3.68 1.60
N TYR A 65 -6.04 3.27 1.42
CA TYR A 65 -7.20 4.07 1.80
C TYR A 65 -7.37 4.20 3.31
N SER A 66 -7.09 3.15 4.09
CA SER A 66 -7.10 3.24 5.56
C SER A 66 -6.06 4.23 6.07
N ASP A 67 -4.84 4.16 5.54
CA ASP A 67 -3.75 5.06 5.96
C ASP A 67 -4.04 6.50 5.58
N LEU A 68 -4.52 6.73 4.34
CA LEU A 68 -4.91 8.05 3.89
C LEU A 68 -6.02 8.65 4.76
N ARG A 69 -7.04 7.85 5.14
CA ARG A 69 -8.10 8.33 6.03
C ARG A 69 -7.56 8.76 7.40
N VAL A 70 -6.59 8.04 7.96
CA VAL A 70 -5.97 8.41 9.25
C VAL A 70 -5.22 9.72 9.09
N ILE A 71 -4.39 9.86 8.05
CA ILE A 71 -3.62 11.08 7.78
C ILE A 71 -4.53 12.29 7.60
N LEU A 72 -5.58 12.16 6.76
CA LEU A 72 -6.54 13.24 6.52
C LEU A 72 -7.27 13.68 7.80
N ARG A 73 -7.59 12.73 8.70
CA ARG A 73 -8.18 13.05 10.01
C ARG A 73 -7.21 13.82 10.89
N THR A 74 -5.96 13.37 10.98
CA THR A 74 -4.91 14.05 11.74
C THR A 74 -4.72 15.48 11.22
N ILE A 75 -4.64 15.68 9.90
CA ILE A 75 -4.54 17.02 9.28
C ILE A 75 -5.76 17.89 9.65
N ARG A 76 -6.97 17.33 9.59
CA ARG A 76 -8.19 18.04 9.98
C ARG A 76 -8.12 18.51 11.43
N VAL A 77 -7.68 17.65 12.36
CA VAL A 77 -7.54 17.97 13.78
C VAL A 77 -6.43 18.99 14.03
N SER A 78 -5.29 18.88 13.34
CA SER A 78 -4.23 19.88 13.43
C SER A 78 -4.71 21.28 13.04
N ARG A 79 -5.65 21.39 12.10
CA ARG A 79 -6.16 22.68 11.60
C ARG A 79 -7.38 23.20 12.37
N HIS A 80 -8.34 22.33 12.70
CA HIS A 80 -9.65 22.72 13.21
C HIS A 80 -10.03 22.05 14.55
N GLY A 81 -9.13 21.25 15.12
CA GLY A 81 -9.33 20.62 16.42
C GLY A 81 -9.41 21.66 17.54
N LEU A 82 -10.09 21.29 18.63
CA LEU A 82 -10.19 22.15 19.79
C LEU A 82 -8.83 22.19 20.51
N PRO A 83 -8.27 23.39 20.76
CA PRO A 83 -7.02 23.51 21.49
C PRO A 83 -7.26 23.26 22.98
N THR A 84 -6.34 22.54 23.60
CA THR A 84 -6.25 22.35 25.06
C THR A 84 -4.79 22.28 25.48
N GLU A 85 -4.52 22.52 26.75
CA GLU A 85 -3.21 22.23 27.33
C GLU A 85 -3.06 20.73 27.53
N GLY A 86 -1.90 20.19 27.15
CA GLY A 86 -1.48 18.83 27.42
C GLY A 86 -0.16 18.79 28.17
N THR A 87 0.07 17.70 28.90
CA THR A 87 1.30 17.44 29.64
C THR A 87 2.03 16.26 29.03
N MET A 88 3.32 16.44 28.77
CA MET A 88 4.21 15.39 28.30
C MET A 88 4.35 14.30 29.37
N VAL A 89 4.11 13.04 29.00
CA VAL A 89 4.20 11.90 29.92
C VAL A 89 5.52 11.17 29.71
N THR A 90 5.84 10.82 28.46
CA THR A 90 7.07 10.08 28.15
C THR A 90 7.66 10.49 26.81
N VAL A 91 8.99 10.50 26.73
CA VAL A 91 9.75 10.67 25.50
C VAL A 91 10.62 9.44 25.33
N ARG A 92 10.40 8.63 24.29
CA ARG A 92 11.13 7.36 24.11
C ARG A 92 11.52 7.09 22.66
N PRO A 93 12.66 6.40 22.43
CA PRO A 93 12.99 5.91 21.11
C PRO A 93 12.02 4.80 20.70
N THR A 94 11.79 4.70 19.40
CA THR A 94 11.06 3.59 18.78
C THR A 94 12.05 2.59 18.20
N GLY A 95 11.59 1.38 17.87
CA GLY A 95 12.40 0.41 17.13
C GLY A 95 12.60 0.77 15.66
N THR A 96 12.08 1.91 15.21
CA THR A 96 12.12 2.36 13.82
C THR A 96 13.24 3.36 13.62
N SER A 97 13.97 3.23 12.51
CA SER A 97 14.93 4.23 12.05
C SER A 97 14.59 4.64 10.62
N MET A 98 14.82 5.90 10.30
CA MET A 98 14.67 6.46 8.96
C MET A 98 15.99 7.10 8.58
N ASN A 99 16.55 6.74 7.42
CA ASN A 99 17.86 7.22 6.99
C ASN A 99 18.97 7.00 8.04
N ARG A 100 18.94 5.85 8.72
CA ARG A 100 19.84 5.48 9.85
C ARG A 100 19.72 6.37 11.10
N VAL A 101 18.70 7.22 11.17
CA VAL A 101 18.40 8.05 12.34
C VAL A 101 17.28 7.39 13.16
N PRO A 102 17.50 7.08 14.45
CA PRO A 102 16.47 6.49 15.30
C PRO A 102 15.31 7.46 15.48
N GLN A 103 14.09 6.95 15.34
CA GLN A 103 12.87 7.75 15.47
C GLN A 103 12.34 7.68 16.89
N TRP A 104 11.84 8.80 17.39
CA TRP A 104 11.30 8.94 18.73
C TRP A 104 9.79 9.11 18.70
N ARG A 105 9.12 8.80 19.82
CA ARG A 105 7.70 9.04 20.00
C ARG A 105 7.45 9.65 21.36
N LEU A 106 6.68 10.72 21.37
CA LEU A 106 6.21 11.38 22.57
C LEU A 106 4.84 10.82 22.94
N SER A 107 4.60 10.62 24.23
CA SER A 107 3.26 10.34 24.78
C SER A 107 2.89 11.50 25.68
N TYR A 108 1.66 11.99 25.54
CA TYR A 108 1.16 13.14 26.28
C TYR A 108 -0.26 12.85 26.78
N ARG A 109 -0.67 13.61 27.80
CA ARG A 109 -1.98 13.50 28.41
C ARG A 109 -2.66 14.86 28.41
N TYR A 110 -3.96 14.89 28.17
CA TYR A 110 -4.75 16.13 28.15
C TYR A 110 -6.16 15.84 28.65
N ARG A 111 -6.93 16.91 28.87
CA ARG A 111 -8.36 16.81 29.19
C ARG A 111 -9.18 17.15 27.96
N ASP A 112 -10.18 16.33 27.67
CA ASP A 112 -11.16 16.64 26.64
C ASP A 112 -12.19 17.67 27.14
N HIS A 113 -13.10 18.06 26.24
CA HIS A 113 -14.16 19.02 26.52
C HIS A 113 -15.19 18.53 27.56
N LEU A 114 -15.18 17.25 27.93
CA LEU A 114 -16.00 16.66 28.99
C LEU A 114 -15.22 16.50 30.30
N GLY A 115 -13.97 16.99 30.34
CA GLY A 115 -13.07 16.90 31.49
C GLY A 115 -12.42 15.52 31.67
N ARG A 116 -12.64 14.57 30.75
CA ARG A 116 -12.04 13.24 30.81
C ARG A 116 -10.59 13.32 30.37
N THR A 117 -9.76 12.57 31.07
CA THR A 117 -8.34 12.45 30.75
C THR A 117 -8.18 11.53 29.54
N GLN A 118 -7.51 12.04 28.51
CA GLN A 118 -7.12 11.28 27.32
C GLN A 118 -5.59 11.22 27.23
N GLU A 119 -5.10 10.16 26.60
CA GLU A 119 -3.69 10.02 26.26
C GLU A 119 -3.54 9.98 24.75
N GLY A 120 -2.55 10.69 24.25
CA GLY A 120 -2.21 10.76 22.84
C GLY A 120 -0.73 10.49 22.62
N ALA A 121 -0.38 10.14 21.39
CA ALA A 121 1.00 9.99 20.97
C ALA A 121 1.31 10.96 19.82
N SER A 122 2.55 11.41 19.73
CA SER A 122 3.02 12.21 18.60
C SER A 122 3.25 11.33 17.36
N HIS A 123 3.45 11.99 16.24
CA HIS A 123 4.11 11.38 15.09
C HIS A 123 5.56 11.01 15.45
N LEU A 124 6.22 10.25 14.56
CA LEU A 124 7.64 9.94 14.71
C LEU A 124 8.46 11.22 14.57
N LEU A 125 9.33 11.45 15.55
CA LEU A 125 10.20 12.61 15.62
C LEU A 125 11.65 12.21 15.43
N SER A 126 12.42 13.13 14.87
CA SER A 126 13.87 13.05 14.93
C SER A 126 14.38 13.20 16.38
N PRO A 127 15.60 12.76 16.70
CA PRO A 127 16.21 12.97 18.01
C PRO A 127 16.31 14.45 18.40
N GLU A 128 16.55 15.33 17.42
CA GLU A 128 16.64 16.78 17.61
C GLU A 128 15.30 17.34 18.10
N GLU A 129 14.20 17.06 17.40
CA GLU A 129 12.86 17.49 17.79
C GLU A 129 12.42 16.88 19.13
N ALA A 130 12.74 15.61 19.36
CA ALA A 130 12.41 14.93 20.61
C ALA A 130 13.18 15.49 21.81
N SER A 131 14.42 15.94 21.61
CA SER A 131 15.27 16.48 22.67
C SER A 131 14.75 17.81 23.25
N ALA A 132 13.88 18.50 22.52
CA ALA A 132 13.22 19.72 22.97
C ALA A 132 12.19 19.45 24.09
N TRP A 133 11.82 18.18 24.34
CA TRP A 133 10.76 17.81 25.26
C TRP A 133 11.22 16.85 26.35
N LYS A 134 10.66 17.04 27.55
CA LYS A 134 10.86 16.20 28.72
C LYS A 134 9.52 15.86 29.36
N ALA A 135 9.47 14.75 30.09
CA ALA A 135 8.29 14.39 30.87
C ALA A 135 7.96 15.51 31.87
N GLY A 136 6.69 15.90 31.92
CA GLY A 136 6.20 17.03 32.72
C GLY A 136 6.04 18.34 31.94
N ASP A 137 6.67 18.48 30.77
CA ASP A 137 6.54 19.69 29.95
C ASP A 137 5.10 19.91 29.50
N ARG A 138 4.72 21.17 29.33
CA ARG A 138 3.39 21.56 28.85
C ARG A 138 3.44 22.06 27.42
N GLY A 139 2.38 21.79 26.69
CA GLY A 139 2.23 22.24 25.31
C GLY A 139 0.78 22.20 24.87
N THR A 140 0.55 22.70 23.68
CA THR A 140 -0.78 22.76 23.08
C THR A 140 -1.08 21.45 22.37
N VAL A 141 -2.23 20.88 22.67
CA VAL A 141 -2.82 19.72 21.99
C VAL A 141 -4.07 20.18 21.27
N ARG A 142 -4.25 19.75 20.03
CA ARG A 142 -5.54 19.84 19.34
C ARG A 142 -6.17 18.46 19.28
N PHE A 143 -7.46 18.37 19.58
CA PHE A 143 -8.21 17.11 19.52
C PHE A 143 -9.53 17.27 18.77
N ASP A 144 -10.05 16.17 18.23
CA ASP A 144 -11.38 16.13 17.61
C ASP A 144 -12.47 16.08 18.70
N ARG A 145 -13.43 17.01 18.66
CA ARG A 145 -14.51 17.05 19.65
C ARG A 145 -15.38 15.80 19.61
N GLU A 146 -15.69 15.29 18.43
CA GLU A 146 -16.55 14.11 18.25
C GLU A 146 -15.81 12.81 18.57
N ARG A 147 -14.48 12.85 18.45
CA ARG A 147 -13.58 11.71 18.66
C ARG A 147 -12.35 12.14 19.47
N PRO A 148 -12.50 12.33 20.79
CA PRO A 148 -11.42 12.85 21.63
C PRO A 148 -10.14 12.02 21.51
N GLU A 149 -10.20 10.73 21.23
CA GLU A 149 -9.02 9.87 21.01
C GLU A 149 -8.11 10.31 19.84
N ILE A 150 -8.63 11.12 18.90
CA ILE A 150 -7.86 11.68 17.80
C ILE A 150 -7.31 13.04 18.23
N SER A 151 -6.01 13.07 18.55
CA SER A 151 -5.31 14.27 18.97
C SER A 151 -3.95 14.46 18.31
N VAL A 152 -3.48 15.70 18.30
CA VAL A 152 -2.20 16.11 17.75
C VAL A 152 -1.50 17.05 18.72
N TRP A 153 -0.25 16.73 19.06
CA TRP A 153 0.65 17.63 19.77
C TRP A 153 1.14 18.73 18.82
N MET A 154 0.87 19.99 19.16
CA MET A 154 1.24 21.16 18.35
C MET A 154 2.53 21.84 18.84
N GLY A 155 3.01 21.49 20.04
CA GLY A 155 4.18 22.10 20.66
C GLY A 155 3.83 23.30 21.56
N THR A 156 4.80 24.15 21.85
CA THR A 156 4.60 25.42 22.56
C THR A 156 4.03 26.44 21.60
N THR A 157 2.91 27.08 21.98
CA THR A 157 2.37 28.24 21.26
C THR A 157 3.13 29.49 21.66
#